data_AF-A0A4Q5WP54-F1
#
_entry.id   AF-A0A4Q5WP54-F1
#
_cell.length_a   1.000
_cell.length_b   1.000
_cell.length_c   1.000
_cell.angle_alpha   90.00
_cell.angle_beta   90.00
_cell.angle_gamma   90.00
#
_symmetry.space_group_name_H-M   'P 1'
#
loop_
_entity.id
_entity.type
_entity.pdbx_description
1 polymer ?
#
loop_
_entity_poly.entity_id
_entity_poly.type
_entity_poly.pdbx_seq_one_letter_code
_entity_poly.pdbx_strand_id
1 'polypeptide(L)'
;MPHIPASASLRELLKPFQSPTLWRSIVELLLTIAPLAILWTAGAFAAMTGLWWLALLISIPAAAFVVRLFMIQHDCGHRSFFKSAWANDWVGRVIGVVTLTPHDCWRRTHSLHHATSGNL
;
A
#
# COMPACT_ATOMS: atom_id res chain seq x y z
N MET A 1 -22.12 -15.11 -18.76
CA MET A 1 -20.75 -14.68 -19.11
C MET A 1 -20.86 -13.47 -20.02
N PRO A 2 -20.09 -12.39 -19.81
CA PRO A 2 -20.12 -11.24 -20.71
C PRO A 2 -19.60 -11.67 -22.10
N HIS A 3 -20.27 -11.22 -23.16
CA HIS A 3 -19.87 -11.45 -24.54
C HIS A 3 -18.65 -10.58 -24.84
N ILE A 4 -17.46 -11.17 -24.95
CA ILE A 4 -16.22 -10.45 -25.27
C ILE A 4 -16.08 -10.42 -26.80
N PRO A 5 -16.15 -9.27 -27.47
CA PRO A 5 -15.86 -9.18 -28.89
C PRO A 5 -14.39 -9.50 -29.16
N ALA A 6 -14.10 -10.25 -30.23
CA ALA A 6 -12.74 -10.66 -30.62
C ALA A 6 -11.79 -9.48 -30.94
N SER A 7 -12.30 -8.25 -31.05
CA SER A 7 -11.57 -7.00 -31.27
C SER A 7 -11.44 -6.12 -30.02
N ALA A 8 -11.94 -6.56 -28.86
CA ALA A 8 -11.87 -5.77 -27.64
C ALA A 8 -10.40 -5.55 -27.22
N SER A 9 -10.01 -4.29 -27.04
CA SER A 9 -8.66 -3.98 -26.57
C SER A 9 -8.47 -4.50 -25.14
N LEU A 10 -7.24 -4.86 -24.76
CA LEU A 10 -6.90 -5.27 -23.38
C LEU A 10 -7.43 -4.27 -22.33
N ARG A 11 -7.46 -2.97 -22.67
CA ARG A 11 -7.98 -1.91 -21.82
C ARG A 11 -9.48 -2.05 -21.54
N GLU A 12 -10.27 -2.47 -22.52
CA GLU A 12 -11.72 -2.69 -22.36
C GLU A 12 -12.01 -3.91 -21.51
N LEU A 13 -11.22 -4.97 -21.65
CA LEU A 13 -11.33 -6.18 -20.84
C LEU A 13 -11.03 -5.92 -19.36
N LEU A 14 -10.06 -5.03 -19.08
CA LEU A 14 -9.62 -4.72 -17.72
C LEU A 14 -10.47 -3.63 -17.04
N LYS A 15 -11.35 -2.94 -17.78
CA LYS A 15 -12.16 -1.82 -17.27
C LYS A 15 -12.94 -2.14 -15.98
N PRO A 16 -13.55 -3.33 -15.81
CA PRO A 16 -14.25 -3.69 -14.56
C PRO A 16 -13.33 -3.82 -13.34
N PHE A 17 -12.03 -4.07 -13.56
CA PHE A 17 -11.03 -4.26 -12.50
C PHE A 17 -10.31 -2.97 -12.12
N GLN A 18 -10.55 -1.87 -12.83
CA GLN A 18 -9.86 -0.58 -12.62
C GLN A 18 -10.52 0.28 -11.54
N SER A 19 -11.75 -0.03 -11.10
CA SER A 19 -12.46 0.81 -10.13
C SER A 19 -12.21 0.36 -8.68
N PRO A 20 -11.73 1.25 -7.79
CA PRO A 20 -11.59 0.90 -6.38
C PRO A 20 -12.94 0.65 -5.72
N THR A 21 -12.96 -0.27 -4.76
CA THR A 21 -14.13 -0.58 -3.94
C THR A 21 -13.82 -0.28 -2.48
N LEU A 22 -14.59 0.62 -1.87
CA LEU A 22 -14.30 1.14 -0.52
C LEU A 22 -14.11 0.03 0.52
N TRP A 23 -14.97 -0.99 0.48
CA TRP A 23 -14.87 -2.14 1.37
C TRP A 23 -13.53 -2.87 1.25
N ARG A 24 -13.07 -3.17 0.03
CA ARG A 24 -11.77 -3.83 -0.16
C ARG A 24 -10.62 -2.95 0.31
N SER A 25 -10.65 -1.66 -0.01
CA SER A 25 -9.63 -0.70 0.44
C SER A 25 -9.52 -0.67 1.97
N ILE A 26 -10.66 -0.63 2.67
CA ILE A 26 -10.69 -0.64 4.15
C ILE A 26 -10.18 -1.98 4.69
N VAL A 27 -10.65 -3.11 4.16
CA VAL A 27 -10.22 -4.44 4.60
C VAL A 27 -8.72 -4.63 4.39
N GLU A 28 -8.19 -4.28 3.23
CA GLU A 28 -6.76 -4.41 2.94
C GLU A 28 -5.91 -3.51 3.84
N LEU A 29 -6.37 -2.30 4.12
CA LEU A 29 -5.70 -1.39 5.05
C LEU A 29 -5.70 -1.95 6.47
N LEU A 30 -6.84 -2.44 6.97
CA LEU A 30 -6.96 -3.03 8.30
C LEU A 30 -6.14 -4.32 8.45
N LEU A 31 -6.21 -5.21 7.46
CA LEU A 31 -5.41 -6.44 7.42
C LEU A 31 -3.91 -6.18 7.28
N THR A 32 -3.50 -4.95 6.95
CA THR A 32 -2.08 -4.58 6.91
C THR A 32 -1.67 -3.90 8.22
N ILE A 33 -2.43 -2.92 8.71
CA ILE A 33 -2.08 -2.14 9.91
C ILE A 33 -2.23 -2.97 11.19
N ALA A 34 -3.28 -3.80 11.32
CA ALA A 34 -3.51 -4.53 12.57
C ALA A 34 -2.40 -5.57 12.86
N PRO A 35 -2.00 -6.44 11.92
CA PRO A 35 -0.87 -7.34 12.14
C PRO A 35 0.44 -6.59 12.36
N LEU A 36 0.68 -5.49 11.63
CA LEU A 36 1.87 -4.66 11.84
C LEU A 36 1.94 -4.12 13.28
N ALA A 37 0.83 -3.56 13.79
CA ALA A 37 0.75 -3.04 15.16
C ALA A 37 0.99 -4.13 16.21
N ILE A 38 0.43 -5.34 15.99
CA ILE A 38 0.64 -6.49 16.87
C ILE A 38 2.11 -6.92 16.87
N LEU A 39 2.71 -7.10 15.68
CA LEU A 39 4.11 -7.51 15.54
C LEU A 39 5.06 -6.46 16.12
N TRP A 40 4.79 -5.18 15.89
CA TRP A 40 5.63 -4.11 16.43
C TRP A 40 5.57 -4.05 17.95
N THR A 41 4.38 -4.16 18.54
CA THR A 41 4.21 -4.19 20.00
C THR A 41 4.87 -5.42 20.61
N ALA A 42 4.70 -6.61 20.00
CA ALA A 42 5.32 -7.84 20.44
C ALA A 42 6.86 -7.78 20.35
N GLY A 43 7.40 -7.23 19.26
CA GLY A 43 8.84 -7.04 19.07
C GLY A 43 9.44 -6.06 20.08
N ALA A 44 8.75 -4.93 20.34
CA ALA A 44 9.17 -3.96 21.35
C ALA A 44 9.18 -4.58 22.75
N PHE A 45 8.12 -5.32 23.12
CA PHE A 45 8.05 -6.03 24.40
C PHE A 45 9.17 -7.08 24.55
N ALA A 46 9.43 -7.88 23.50
CA ALA A 46 10.53 -8.85 23.50
C ALA A 46 11.89 -8.17 23.70
N ALA A 47 12.13 -7.05 23.01
CA ALA A 47 13.37 -6.29 23.17
C ALA A 47 13.54 -5.75 24.61
N MET A 48 12.48 -5.18 25.18
CA MET A 48 12.49 -4.60 26.54
C MET A 48 12.67 -5.63 27.65
N THR A 49 12.32 -6.90 27.39
CA THR A 49 12.45 -8.01 28.35
C THR A 49 13.75 -8.80 28.20
N GLY A 50 14.68 -8.32 27.35
CA GLY A 50 15.97 -8.97 27.11
C GLY A 50 15.94 -10.07 26.04
N LEU A 51 14.78 -10.35 25.44
CA LEU A 51 14.60 -11.29 24.32
C LEU A 51 14.89 -10.62 22.96
N TRP A 52 16.03 -9.94 22.84
CA TRP A 52 16.39 -9.19 21.63
C TRP A 52 16.45 -10.07 20.37
N TRP A 53 16.86 -11.33 20.49
CA TRP A 53 16.89 -12.27 19.37
C TRP A 53 15.48 -12.59 18.84
N LEU A 54 14.49 -12.64 19.73
CA LEU A 54 13.08 -12.84 19.37
C LEU A 54 12.54 -11.59 18.68
N ALA A 55 12.92 -10.40 19.14
CA ALA A 55 12.59 -9.16 18.47
C ALA A 55 13.15 -9.12 17.04
N LEU A 56 14.37 -9.63 16.81
CA LEU A 56 14.93 -9.76 15.46
C LEU A 56 14.12 -10.73 14.59
N LEU A 57 13.69 -11.88 15.13
CA LEU A 57 12.84 -12.82 14.38
C LEU A 57 11.47 -12.22 14.03
N ILE A 58 10.84 -11.49 14.96
CA ILE A 58 9.57 -10.77 14.75
C ILE A 58 9.73 -9.64 13.72
N SER A 59 10.92 -9.04 13.62
CA SER A 59 11.16 -7.95 12.66
C SER A 59 11.02 -8.40 11.20
N ILE A 60 11.26 -9.68 10.90
CA ILE A 60 11.16 -10.23 9.54
C ILE A 60 9.72 -10.13 9.00
N PRO A 61 8.69 -10.72 9.64
CA PRO A 61 7.31 -10.54 9.19
C PRO A 61 6.85 -9.09 9.33
N ALA A 62 7.32 -8.33 10.33
CA ALA A 62 6.96 -6.92 10.45
C ALA A 62 7.44 -6.10 9.24
N ALA A 63 8.66 -6.34 8.75
CA ALA A 63 9.21 -5.70 7.56
C ALA A 63 8.36 -6.00 6.32
N ALA A 64 7.85 -7.23 6.17
CA ALA A 64 6.94 -7.57 5.08
C ALA A 64 5.63 -6.75 5.13
N PHE A 65 5.08 -6.51 6.32
CA PHE A 65 3.91 -5.64 6.49
C PHE A 65 4.23 -4.16 6.25
N VAL A 66 5.43 -3.67 6.59
CA VAL A 66 5.85 -2.30 6.23
C VAL A 66 5.95 -2.14 4.71
N VAL A 67 6.51 -3.13 4.00
CA VAL A 67 6.55 -3.13 2.53
C VAL A 67 5.12 -3.15 1.95
N ARG A 68 4.23 -3.98 2.50
CA ARG A 68 2.82 -4.00 2.10
C ARG A 68 2.13 -2.66 2.35
N LEU A 69 2.42 -2.01 3.46
CA LEU A 69 1.89 -0.69 3.78
C LEU A 69 2.40 0.37 2.78
N PHE A 70 3.66 0.26 2.34
CA PHE A 70 4.21 1.08 1.26
C PHE A 70 3.52 0.82 -0.08
N MET A 71 3.14 -0.42 -0.42
CA MET A 71 2.34 -0.70 -1.61
C MET A 71 0.98 0.02 -1.58
N ILE A 72 0.33 0.06 -0.42
CA ILE A 72 -0.92 0.84 -0.25
C ILE A 72 -0.65 2.35 -0.40
N GLN A 73 0.43 2.87 0.18
CA GLN A 73 0.85 4.26 -0.03
C GLN A 73 1.11 4.57 -1.50
N HIS A 74 1.72 3.64 -2.23
CA HIS A 74 2.00 3.74 -3.65
C HIS A 74 0.71 3.87 -4.45
N ASP A 75 -0.27 3.02 -4.19
CA ASP A 75 -1.58 3.06 -4.85
C ASP A 75 -2.37 4.31 -4.50
N CYS A 76 -2.23 4.81 -3.27
CA CYS A 76 -2.73 6.14 -2.89
C CYS A 76 -2.04 7.25 -3.72
N GLY A 77 -0.73 7.13 -3.99
CA GLY A 77 0.01 8.07 -4.83
C GLY A 77 -0.51 8.14 -6.26
N HIS A 78 -1.00 7.02 -6.80
CA HIS A 78 -1.69 6.93 -8.08
C HIS A 78 -3.18 7.27 -8.01
N ARG A 79 -3.70 7.53 -6.79
CA ARG A 79 -5.12 7.78 -6.51
C ARG A 79 -6.03 6.62 -6.96
N SER A 80 -5.50 5.41 -6.97
CA SER A 80 -6.22 4.19 -7.38
C SER A 80 -6.76 3.39 -6.19
N PHE A 81 -6.27 3.65 -4.97
CA PHE A 81 -6.66 2.87 -3.80
C PHE A 81 -8.06 3.21 -3.27
N PHE A 82 -8.42 4.49 -3.21
CA PHE A 82 -9.78 4.97 -2.92
C PHE A 82 -10.39 5.70 -4.12
N LYS A 83 -11.73 5.79 -4.16
CA LYS A 83 -12.43 6.63 -5.15
C LYS A 83 -12.17 8.14 -4.97
N SER A 84 -11.90 8.58 -3.74
CA SER A 84 -11.67 9.99 -3.42
C SER A 84 -10.18 10.33 -3.45
N ALA A 85 -9.78 11.28 -4.30
CA ALA A 85 -8.41 11.78 -4.35
C ALA A 85 -7.95 12.34 -2.99
N TRP A 86 -8.83 13.04 -2.28
CA TRP A 86 -8.55 13.58 -0.94
C TRP A 86 -8.26 12.47 0.08
N ALA A 87 -9.02 11.37 0.04
CA ALA A 87 -8.80 10.23 0.93
C ALA A 87 -7.46 9.55 0.64
N ASN A 88 -7.11 9.36 -0.64
CA ASN A 88 -5.80 8.84 -1.03
C ASN A 88 -4.66 9.74 -0.53
N ASP A 89 -4.75 11.04 -0.75
CA ASP A 89 -3.69 11.99 -0.38
C ASP A 89 -3.46 11.99 1.16
N TRP A 90 -4.53 11.96 1.96
CA TRP A 90 -4.40 11.91 3.43
C TRP A 90 -3.94 10.56 3.98
N VAL A 91 -4.51 9.45 3.50
CA VAL A 91 -4.07 8.12 3.93
C VAL A 91 -2.61 7.91 3.56
N GLY A 92 -2.22 8.31 2.34
CA GLY A 92 -0.84 8.28 1.89
C GLY A 92 0.11 9.08 2.79
N ARG A 93 -0.28 10.29 3.22
CA ARG A 93 0.50 11.11 4.17
C ARG A 93 0.69 10.45 5.53
N VAL A 94 -0.38 9.91 6.11
CA VAL A 94 -0.32 9.21 7.40
C VAL A 94 0.58 8.00 7.31
N ILE A 95 0.42 7.18 6.26
CA ILE A 95 1.28 6.03 6.02
C ILE A 95 2.74 6.46 5.81
N GLY A 96 2.97 7.57 5.11
CA GLY A 96 4.30 8.12 4.84
C GLY A 96 5.12 8.42 6.09
N VAL A 97 4.47 8.71 7.22
CA VAL A 97 5.14 8.85 8.53
C VAL A 97 5.66 7.51 9.01
N VAL A 98 4.85 6.45 8.90
CA VAL A 98 5.19 5.09 9.35
C VAL A 98 6.27 4.46 8.46
N THR A 99 6.18 4.67 7.15
CA THR A 99 7.13 4.13 6.16
C THR A 99 8.39 4.99 6.02
N LEU A 100 8.49 6.10 6.75
CA LEU A 100 9.56 7.09 6.63
C LEU A 100 9.75 7.56 5.17
N THR A 101 8.65 7.61 4.41
CA THR A 101 8.63 7.96 3.00
C THR A 101 7.63 9.11 2.79
N PRO A 102 8.08 10.39 2.84
CA PRO A 102 7.19 11.54 2.74
C PRO A 102 6.33 11.51 1.48
N HIS A 103 5.01 11.35 1.68
CA HIS A 103 4.09 10.98 0.60
C HIS A 103 4.09 11.95 -0.58
N ASP A 104 4.01 13.26 -0.33
CA ASP A 104 3.91 14.25 -1.41
C ASP A 104 5.20 14.35 -2.24
N CYS A 105 6.36 14.26 -1.58
CA CYS A 105 7.65 14.24 -2.27
C CYS A 105 7.78 12.98 -3.12
N TRP A 106 7.52 11.82 -2.49
CA TRP A 106 7.59 10.52 -3.14
C TRP A 106 6.63 10.43 -4.33
N ARG A 107 5.37 10.86 -4.16
CA ARG A 107 4.35 10.85 -5.22
C ARG A 107 4.82 11.67 -6.42
N ARG A 108 5.36 12.87 -6.20
CA ARG A 108 5.88 13.72 -7.27
C ARG A 108 7.02 13.05 -8.03
N THR A 109 8.02 12.53 -7.32
CA THR A 109 9.17 11.86 -7.95
C THR A 109 8.75 10.58 -8.67
N HIS A 110 7.78 9.86 -8.12
CA HIS A 110 7.24 8.63 -8.71
C HIS A 110 6.45 8.91 -9.98
N SER A 111 5.60 9.95 -10.00
CA SER A 111 4.91 10.37 -11.22
C SER A 111 5.89 10.81 -12.32
N LEU A 112 6.98 11.50 -11.97
CA LEU A 112 8.05 11.84 -12.93
C LEU A 112 8.78 10.59 -13.42
N HIS A 113 9.03 9.61 -12.55
CA HIS A 113 9.62 8.33 -12.92
C HIS A 113 8.77 7.61 -13.97
N HIS A 114 7.45 7.44 -13.75
CA HIS A 114 6.56 6.85 -14.77
C HIS A 114 6.50 7.68 -16.05
N ALA A 115 6.48 9.01 -15.96
CA ALA A 115 6.45 9.85 -17.16
C ALA A 115 7.73 9.76 -18.02
N THR A 116 8.88 9.42 -17.42
CA THR A 116 10.20 9.45 -18.09
C THR A 116 10.80 8.07 -18.31
N SER A 117 10.37 7.06 -17.56
CA SER A 117 10.88 5.69 -17.54
C SER A 117 9.70 4.72 -17.54
N GLY A 118 9.41 4.15 -18.71
CA GLY A 118 8.24 3.27 -18.91
C GLY A 118 6.98 4.09 -19.15
N ASN A 119 6.65 4.31 -20.43
CA ASN A 119 5.45 5.02 -20.88
C ASN A 119 4.16 4.26 -20.45
N LEU A 120 3.77 4.41 -19.19
CA LEU A 120 2.58 3.83 -18.54
C LEU A 120 1.76 4.92 -17.83
#